data_AF-A0ABD1QBN7-F1
#
_entry.id   AF-A0ABD1QBN7-F1
#
_cell.length_a   1.000
_cell.length_b   1.000
_cell.length_c   1.000
_cell.angle_alpha   90.00
_cell.angle_beta   90.00
_cell.angle_gamma   90.00
#
_symmetry.space_group_name_H-M   'P 1'
#
loop_
_entity.id
_entity.type
_entity.pdbx_description
1 polymer ?
#
loop_
_entity_poly.entity_id
_entity_poly.type
_entity_poly.pdbx_seq_one_letter_code
_entity_poly.pdbx_strand_id
1 'polypeptide(L)'
;MLMLKWLHLWLVDKILLVLAWMILGNIEKYGLKRPSVGPLELKNTQGKTHVLDIGAIEKIRSKEIQVVPEIKKFSSSVVELVNGEKLEIDSVILTIGYRSNVPYWLQVR
;
A
#
# COMPACT_ATOMS: atom_id res chain seq x y z
N MET A 1 5.96 20.79 -5.57
CA MET A 1 5.67 21.21 -6.97
C MET A 1 6.84 21.87 -7.68
N LEU A 2 7.86 22.40 -7.00
CA LEU A 2 8.99 23.08 -7.66
C LEU A 2 9.70 22.18 -8.70
N MET A 3 10.00 20.92 -8.37
CA MET A 3 10.63 19.97 -9.30
C MET A 3 9.82 19.72 -10.58
N LEU A 4 8.49 19.67 -10.48
CA LEU A 4 7.61 19.48 -11.63
C LEU A 4 7.59 20.67 -12.60
N LYS A 5 8.10 21.84 -12.18
CA LYS A 5 8.27 22.99 -13.08
C LYS A 5 9.46 22.81 -14.03
N TRP A 6 10.42 21.97 -13.66
CA TRP A 6 11.71 21.84 -14.36
C TRP A 6 11.97 20.43 -14.90
N LEU A 7 11.29 19.41 -14.37
CA LEU A 7 11.49 18.00 -14.67
C LEU A 7 10.17 17.32 -15.06
N HIS A 8 10.25 16.37 -15.98
CA HIS A 8 9.11 15.52 -16.34
C HIS A 8 8.65 14.67 -15.15
N LEU A 9 7.34 14.37 -15.08
CA LEU A 9 6.70 13.61 -13.99
C LEU A 9 7.44 12.30 -13.67
N TRP A 10 7.73 11.50 -14.70
CA TRP A 10 8.40 10.19 -14.55
C TRP A 10 9.77 10.31 -13.88
N LEU A 11 10.49 11.42 -14.13
CA LEU A 11 11.81 11.66 -13.57
C LEU A 11 11.72 12.07 -12.10
N VAL A 12 10.78 12.95 -11.77
CA VAL A 12 10.49 13.32 -10.38
C VAL A 12 10.09 12.09 -9.57
N ASP A 13 9.23 11.24 -10.12
CA ASP A 13 8.79 10.01 -9.48
C ASP A 13 9.93 9.01 -9.27
N LYS A 14 10.83 8.83 -10.24
CA LYS A 14 12.04 8.02 -10.05
C LYS A 14 12.93 8.57 -8.94
N ILE A 15 13.14 9.88 -8.88
CA ILE A 15 13.92 10.52 -7.80
C ILE A 15 13.26 10.24 -6.45
N LEU A 16 11.94 10.42 -6.34
CA LEU A 16 11.20 10.15 -5.08
C LEU A 16 11.32 8.68 -4.66
N LEU A 17 11.21 7.74 -5.59
CA LEU A 17 11.36 6.31 -5.30
C LEU A 17 12.79 5.98 -4.85
N VAL A 18 13.82 6.58 -5.43
CA VAL A 18 15.22 6.39 -5.00
C VAL A 18 15.45 6.99 -3.61
N LEU A 19 14.97 8.20 -3.33
CA LEU A 19 15.03 8.81 -2.00
C LEU A 19 14.32 7.95 -0.95
N ALA A 20 13.12 7.47 -1.25
CA ALA A 20 12.38 6.58 -0.37
C ALA A 20 13.15 5.28 -0.09
N TRP A 21 13.82 4.72 -1.10
CA TRP A 21 14.66 3.53 -0.92
C TRP A 21 15.87 3.81 -0.01
N MET A 22 16.52 4.96 -0.16
CA MET A 22 17.67 5.30 0.70
C MET A 22 17.25 5.48 2.16
N ILE A 23 16.05 5.99 2.42
CA ILE A 23 15.52 6.21 3.78
C ILE A 23 15.00 4.90 4.40
N LEU A 24 14.23 4.12 3.63
CA LEU A 24 13.53 2.94 4.13
C LEU A 24 14.31 1.63 3.95
N GLY A 25 15.34 1.63 3.11
CA GLY A 25 16.07 0.45 2.69
C GLY A 25 15.22 -0.54 1.87
N ASN A 26 15.69 -1.79 1.78
CA ASN A 26 14.94 -2.87 1.17
C ASN A 26 13.86 -3.40 2.12
N ILE A 27 12.60 -3.03 1.87
CA ILE A 27 11.42 -3.49 2.62
C ILE A 27 10.76 -4.75 2.02
N GLU A 28 11.17 -5.19 0.83
CA GLU A 28 10.61 -6.37 0.16
C GLU A 28 10.92 -7.65 0.93
N LYS A 29 12.04 -7.68 1.66
CA LYS A 29 12.40 -8.78 2.57
C LYS A 29 11.39 -8.98 3.72
N TYR A 30 10.52 -8.01 3.96
CA TYR A 30 9.42 -8.09 4.93
C TYR A 30 8.06 -8.33 4.27
N GLY A 31 8.01 -8.69 2.97
CA GLY A 31 6.77 -8.97 2.25
C GLY A 31 6.08 -7.73 1.64
N LEU A 32 6.60 -6.52 1.88
CA LEU A 32 6.05 -5.29 1.28
C LEU A 32 6.60 -5.09 -0.13
N LYS A 33 5.74 -5.20 -1.14
CA LYS A 33 6.12 -4.97 -2.54
C LYS A 33 6.44 -3.49 -2.78
N ARG A 34 7.57 -3.23 -3.44
CA ARG A 34 7.92 -1.89 -3.89
C ARG A 34 7.00 -1.50 -5.07
N PRO A 35 6.42 -0.30 -5.06
CA PRO A 35 5.66 0.17 -6.22
C PRO A 35 6.60 0.41 -7.41
N SER A 36 6.21 -0.05 -8.59
CA SER A 36 6.91 0.22 -9.86
C SER A 36 6.60 1.62 -10.40
N VAL A 37 5.45 2.17 -10.03
CA VAL A 37 4.98 3.51 -10.40
C VAL A 37 5.19 4.46 -9.23
N GLY A 38 5.63 5.69 -9.52
CA GLY A 38 5.90 6.66 -8.47
C GLY A 38 4.63 7.27 -7.86
N PRO A 39 4.78 7.94 -6.71
CA PRO A 39 3.65 8.42 -5.93
C PRO A 39 2.86 9.54 -6.62
N LEU A 40 3.48 10.37 -7.47
CA LEU A 40 2.78 11.45 -8.17
C LEU A 40 1.97 10.92 -9.34
N GLU A 41 2.52 9.97 -10.11
CA GLU A 41 1.79 9.28 -11.16
C GLU A 41 0.63 8.46 -10.61
N LEU A 42 0.83 7.73 -9.50
CA LEU A 42 -0.26 7.04 -8.79
C LEU A 42 -1.37 8.01 -8.35
N LYS A 43 -1.00 9.17 -7.81
CA LYS A 43 -1.96 10.20 -7.44
C LYS A 43 -2.73 10.71 -8.65
N ASN A 44 -2.06 10.98 -9.76
CA ASN A 44 -2.69 11.54 -10.96
C ASN A 44 -3.61 10.52 -11.66
N THR A 45 -3.23 9.25 -11.68
CA THR A 45 -3.96 8.19 -12.39
C THR A 45 -5.06 7.55 -11.55
N GLN A 46 -4.81 7.34 -10.25
CA GLN A 46 -5.74 6.64 -9.36
C GLN A 46 -6.45 7.56 -8.37
N GLY A 47 -6.09 8.85 -8.32
CA GLY A 47 -6.63 9.81 -7.35
C GLY A 47 -6.24 9.50 -5.90
N LYS A 48 -5.29 8.58 -5.68
CA LYS A 48 -4.90 8.09 -4.35
C LYS A 48 -3.42 8.30 -4.11
N THR A 49 -3.09 8.91 -2.99
CA THR A 49 -1.71 8.93 -2.47
C THR A 49 -1.58 7.82 -1.45
N HIS A 50 -0.75 6.83 -1.76
CA HIS A 50 -0.38 5.80 -0.80
C HIS A 50 0.51 6.43 0.27
N VAL A 51 0.14 6.24 1.54
CA VAL A 51 0.89 6.72 2.70
C VAL A 51 1.49 5.52 3.40
N LEU A 52 2.74 5.68 3.86
CA LEU A 52 3.44 4.67 4.62
C LEU A 52 3.71 5.21 6.02
N ASP A 53 3.21 4.50 7.03
CA ASP A 53 3.42 4.85 8.44
C ASP A 53 4.74 4.25 8.94
N ILE A 54 5.64 5.10 9.44
CA ILE A 54 6.98 4.68 9.88
C ILE A 54 6.87 3.77 11.12
N GLY A 55 5.94 4.04 12.04
CA GLY A 55 5.71 3.20 13.21
C GLY A 55 5.19 1.81 12.84
N ALA A 56 4.35 1.72 11.80
CA ALA A 56 3.94 0.43 11.25
C ALA A 56 5.12 -0.34 10.64
N ILE A 57 6.02 0.33 9.90
CA ILE A 57 7.24 -0.31 9.38
C ILE A 57 8.12 -0.83 10.52
N GLU A 58 8.29 -0.05 11.59
CA GLU A 58 9.09 -0.46 12.75
C GLU A 58 8.54 -1.75 13.38
N LYS A 59 7.21 -1.84 13.54
CA LYS A 59 6.54 -3.06 14.04
C LYS A 59 6.64 -4.24 13.08
N ILE A 60 6.64 -3.99 11.77
CA ILE A 60 6.89 -5.03 10.77
C ILE A 60 8.34 -5.53 10.89
N ARG A 61 9.31 -4.62 11.08
CA ARG A 61 10.72 -4.96 11.25
C ARG A 61 10.98 -5.72 12.54
N SER A 62 10.28 -5.40 13.63
CA SER A 62 10.37 -6.11 14.91
C SER A 62 9.60 -7.44 14.94
N LYS A 63 8.87 -7.78 13.86
CA LYS A 63 7.98 -8.95 13.74
C LYS A 63 6.74 -8.94 14.64
N GLU A 64 6.43 -7.81 15.26
CA GLU A 64 5.15 -7.60 15.95
C GLU A 64 3.97 -7.59 14.96
N ILE A 65 4.21 -7.13 13.74
CA ILE A 65 3.26 -7.22 12.62
C ILE A 65 3.86 -8.12 11.54
N GLN A 66 3.15 -9.18 11.18
CA GLN A 66 3.56 -10.09 10.11
C GLN A 66 2.80 -9.78 8.84
N VAL A 67 3.53 -9.53 7.75
CA VAL A 67 2.95 -9.38 6.42
C VAL A 67 2.78 -10.77 5.82
N VAL A 68 1.54 -11.11 5.48
CA VAL A 68 1.19 -12.42 4.92
C VAL A 68 0.74 -12.28 3.46
N PRO A 69 0.84 -13.36 2.67
CA PRO A 69 0.22 -13.43 1.34
C PRO A 69 -1.30 -13.16 1.35
N GLU A 70 -1.86 -13.04 0.16
CA GLU A 70 -3.29 -12.84 -0.03
C GLU A 70 -4.14 -13.93 0.63
N ILE A 71 -5.31 -13.54 1.10
CA ILE A 71 -6.29 -14.44 1.72
C ILE A 71 -7.01 -15.21 0.61
N LYS A 72 -7.00 -16.54 0.70
CA LYS A 72 -7.71 -17.43 -0.24
C LYS A 72 -9.15 -17.68 0.23
N LYS A 73 -9.35 -18.01 1.50
CA LYS A 73 -10.69 -18.19 2.08
C LYS A 73 -10.70 -18.02 3.60
N PHE A 74 -11.85 -17.60 4.12
CA PHE A 74 -12.17 -17.63 5.55
C PHE A 74 -12.91 -18.94 5.87
N SER A 75 -12.60 -19.52 7.02
CA SER A 75 -13.35 -20.60 7.68
C SER A 75 -13.68 -20.17 9.11
N SER A 76 -14.36 -20.99 9.90
CA SER A 76 -14.89 -20.62 11.22
C SER A 76 -13.87 -19.92 12.14
N SER A 77 -12.67 -20.49 12.29
CA SER A 77 -11.58 -19.95 13.14
C SER A 77 -10.24 -19.93 12.42
N VAL A 78 -10.25 -20.17 11.10
CA VAL A 78 -9.04 -20.36 10.30
C VAL A 78 -9.11 -19.53 9.03
N VAL A 79 -8.00 -18.89 8.68
CA VAL A 79 -7.78 -18.26 7.37
C VAL A 79 -6.78 -19.07 6.58
N GLU A 80 -7.18 -19.47 5.37
CA GLU A 80 -6.27 -20.10 4.39
C GLU A 80 -5.71 -19.01 3.48
N LEU A 81 -4.39 -18.97 3.36
CA LEU A 81 -3.65 -18.07 2.48
C LEU A 81 -3.44 -18.71 1.10
N VAL A 82 -3.13 -17.89 0.09
CA VAL A 82 -2.91 -18.38 -1.29
C VAL A 82 -1.74 -19.36 -1.42
N ASN A 83 -0.79 -19.34 -0.50
CA ASN A 83 0.33 -20.30 -0.43
C ASN A 83 -0.05 -21.64 0.24
N GLY A 84 -1.30 -21.81 0.68
CA GLY A 84 -1.80 -23.01 1.36
C GLY A 84 -1.62 -23.03 2.89
N GLU A 85 -0.95 -22.01 3.44
CA GLU A 85 -0.80 -21.84 4.89
C GLU A 85 -2.15 -21.56 5.55
N LYS A 86 -2.34 -22.07 6.77
CA LYS A 86 -3.56 -21.92 7.56
C LYS A 86 -3.24 -21.24 8.88
N LEU A 87 -3.90 -20.12 9.14
CA LEU A 87 -3.72 -19.30 10.34
C LEU A 87 -4.96 -19.39 11.21
N GLU A 88 -4.79 -19.77 12.48
CA GLU A 88 -5.84 -19.63 13.48
C GLU A 88 -5.89 -18.19 13.97
N ILE A 89 -7.08 -17.57 13.93
CA ILE A 89 -7.28 -16.18 14.33
C ILE A 89 -8.62 -15.99 15.03
N ASP A 90 -8.59 -15.19 16.10
CA ASP A 90 -9.77 -14.89 16.92
C ASP A 90 -10.66 -13.80 16.31
N SER A 91 -10.09 -12.93 15.48
CA SER A 91 -10.78 -11.75 14.96
C SER A 91 -10.21 -11.28 13.63
N VAL A 92 -11.07 -10.71 12.79
CA VAL A 92 -10.72 -10.13 11.48
C VAL A 92 -11.22 -8.69 11.43
N ILE A 93 -10.32 -7.75 11.10
CA ILE A 93 -10.65 -6.35 10.88
C ILE A 93 -10.41 -6.02 9.42
N LEU A 94 -11.47 -5.64 8.69
CA LEU A 94 -11.39 -5.30 7.26
C LEU A 94 -11.15 -3.79 7.08
N THR A 95 -9.92 -3.42 6.74
CA THR A 95 -9.50 -2.03 6.49
C THR A 95 -9.45 -1.69 5.00
N ILE A 96 -10.45 -2.15 4.23
CA ILE A 96 -10.49 -2.05 2.75
C ILE A 96 -10.97 -0.70 2.18
N GLY A 97 -11.14 0.30 3.05
CA GLY A 97 -11.57 1.65 2.68
C GLY A 97 -13.05 1.78 2.34
N TYR A 98 -13.41 2.93 1.76
CA TYR A 98 -14.81 3.31 1.47
C TYR A 98 -14.99 3.65 -0.01
N ARG A 99 -16.24 3.53 -0.51
CA ARG A 99 -16.64 4.04 -1.82
C ARG A 99 -17.42 5.33 -1.64
N SER A 100 -17.08 6.35 -2.42
CA SER A 100 -17.81 7.62 -2.42
C SER A 100 -19.18 7.44 -3.07
N ASN A 101 -20.23 8.00 -2.45
CA ASN A 101 -21.55 8.06 -3.04
C ASN A 101 -21.78 9.33 -3.90
N VAL A 102 -20.79 10.25 -3.96
CA VAL A 102 -20.86 11.51 -4.72
C VAL A 102 -21.36 11.34 -6.15
N PRO A 103 -20.89 10.34 -6.94
CA PRO A 103 -21.35 10.17 -8.31
C PRO A 103 -22.85 9.86 -8.45
N TYR A 104 -23.52 9.39 -7.39
CA TYR A 104 -24.95 9.08 -7.43
C TYR A 104 -25.83 10.31 -7.16
N TRP A 105 -25.32 11.33 -6.47
CA TRP A 105 -26.11 12.50 -6.08
C TRP A 105 -25.65 13.82 -6.73
N LEU A 106 -24.36 13.95 -7.06
CA LEU A 106 -23.84 15.11 -7.77
C LEU A 106 -23.86 14.86 -9.28
N GLN A 107 -24.93 15.28 -9.94
CA GLN A 107 -25.03 15.31 -11.39
C GLN A 107 -24.34 16.58 -11.91
N VAL A 108 -23.12 16.44 -12.43
CA VAL A 108 -22.45 17.53 -13.15
C VAL A 108 -23.04 17.54 -14.56
N ARG A 109 -23.82 18.57 -14.89
CA ARG A 109 -24.30 18.82 -16.26
C ARG A 109 -23.16 19.27 -17.16
#